data_AF-A0A286UET7-F1
#
_entry.id   AF-A0A286UET7-F1
#
_cell.length_a   1.000
_cell.length_b   1.000
_cell.length_c   1.000
_cell.angle_alpha   90.00
_cell.angle_beta   90.00
_cell.angle_gamma   90.00
#
_symmetry.space_group_name_H-M   'P 1'
#
loop_
_entity.id
_entity.type
_entity.pdbx_description
1 polymer ?
#
loop_
_entity_poly.entity_id
_entity_poly.type
_entity_poly.pdbx_seq_one_letter_code
_entity_poly.pdbx_strand_id
1 'polypeptide(L)'
;MLSNKLLIAASILLTSLVSVRADWTSPTVSSDKYYTIYSEDLSFLDSTNSKITTQSAESVSDITSNKGDKGLRFRFPDGIPGKVICEAHMGHYVGYDSDKGTWRTDISESDSGKLAEVSYFTDRDADKKYIQIGVGGYYISTNAQRTSHAAPWQFDEIEMV
;
A
#
# COMPACT_ATOMS: atom_id res chain seq x y z
N MET A 1 6.92 37.85 62.96
CA MET A 1 5.94 38.05 61.88
C MET A 1 6.72 38.43 60.64
N LEU A 2 7.12 37.43 59.85
CA LEU A 2 6.49 36.94 58.60
C LEU A 2 6.88 37.78 57.38
N SER A 3 7.89 37.24 56.69
CA SER A 3 8.25 37.23 55.28
C SER A 3 7.17 37.72 54.28
N ASN A 4 7.60 38.34 53.17
CA ASN A 4 7.50 37.68 51.85
C ASN A 4 8.19 38.49 50.74
N LYS A 5 9.11 37.80 50.05
CA LYS A 5 9.75 38.20 48.80
C LYS A 5 8.74 38.00 47.67
N LEU A 6 8.48 39.02 46.87
CA LEU A 6 7.65 38.88 45.67
C LEU A 6 8.56 38.67 44.46
N LEU A 7 8.68 37.42 44.03
CA LEU A 7 9.14 37.04 42.70
C LEU A 7 8.02 37.36 41.70
N ILE A 8 8.31 38.16 40.67
CA ILE A 8 7.41 38.29 39.52
C ILE A 8 7.94 37.38 38.41
N ALA A 9 7.10 36.39 38.09
CA ALA A 9 7.36 35.27 37.21
C ALA A 9 7.51 35.70 35.74
N ALA A 10 8.47 35.07 35.06
CA ALA A 10 8.60 35.14 33.61
C ALA A 10 7.50 34.30 32.95
N SER A 11 6.62 34.95 32.19
CA SER A 11 5.63 34.28 31.35
C SER A 11 6.32 33.67 30.14
N ILE A 12 6.66 32.38 30.20
CA ILE A 12 7.04 31.60 29.02
C ILE A 12 5.73 31.18 28.34
N LEU A 13 5.37 31.84 27.24
CA LEU A 13 4.35 31.35 26.32
C LEU A 13 4.88 30.09 25.63
N LEU A 14 4.48 28.92 26.10
CA LEU A 14 4.57 27.67 25.35
C LEU A 14 3.48 27.71 24.26
N THR A 15 3.85 28.08 23.04
CA THR A 15 3.07 27.73 21.86
C THR A 15 3.18 26.23 21.65
N SER A 16 2.22 25.49 22.20
CA SER A 16 2.01 24.08 21.86
C SER A 16 1.72 24.00 20.37
N LEU A 17 2.72 23.54 19.60
CA LEU A 17 2.51 22.94 18.28
C LEU A 17 1.59 21.74 18.50
N VAL A 18 0.28 21.97 18.40
CA VAL A 18 -0.69 20.89 18.21
C VAL A 18 -0.32 20.27 16.87
N SER A 19 0.42 19.16 16.91
CA SER A 19 0.52 18.25 15.78
C SER A 19 -0.91 17.82 15.49
N VAL A 20 -1.54 18.47 14.52
CA VAL A 20 -2.71 17.95 13.82
C VAL A 20 -2.20 16.66 13.16
N ARG A 21 -2.28 15.55 13.87
CA ARG A 21 -2.30 14.25 13.22
C ARG A 21 -3.56 14.28 12.39
N ALA A 22 -3.39 14.46 11.09
CA ALA A 22 -4.46 14.22 10.14
C ALA A 22 -5.00 12.82 10.45
N ASP A 23 -6.25 12.74 10.90
CA ASP A 23 -6.98 11.49 10.95
C ASP A 23 -7.14 11.04 9.49
N TRP A 24 -6.22 10.19 9.05
CA TRP A 24 -6.33 9.43 7.82
C TRP A 24 -7.50 8.47 7.99
N THR A 25 -8.71 8.96 7.72
CA THR A 25 -9.87 8.09 7.50
C THR A 25 -9.61 7.34 6.18
N SER A 26 -9.05 6.13 6.32
CA SER A 26 -8.76 5.20 5.22
C SER A 26 -9.93 5.11 4.24
N PRO A 27 -9.70 5.03 2.92
CA PRO A 27 -10.65 4.33 2.07
C PRO A 27 -10.73 2.89 2.59
N THR A 28 -11.87 2.51 3.15
CA THR A 28 -12.13 1.12 3.51
C THR A 28 -12.32 0.37 2.20
N VAL A 29 -11.26 -0.26 1.69
CA VAL A 29 -11.40 -1.28 0.65
C VAL A 29 -12.25 -2.40 1.20
N SER A 30 -13.15 -2.93 0.38
CA SER A 30 -14.01 -4.03 0.78
C SER A 30 -13.22 -5.33 0.67
N SER A 31 -13.14 -6.09 1.75
CA SER A 31 -12.28 -7.28 1.84
C SER A 31 -12.73 -8.42 0.92
N ASP A 32 -13.99 -8.41 0.48
CA ASP A 32 -14.62 -9.36 -0.44
C ASP A 32 -14.48 -8.97 -1.92
N LYS A 33 -14.04 -7.75 -2.21
CA LYS A 33 -13.86 -7.24 -3.57
C LYS A 33 -12.45 -7.44 -4.09
N TYR A 34 -12.35 -7.57 -5.41
CA TYR A 34 -11.09 -7.65 -6.12
C TYR A 34 -10.72 -6.31 -6.72
N TYR A 35 -9.42 -6.08 -6.84
CA TYR A 35 -8.85 -4.84 -7.34
C TYR A 35 -7.75 -5.15 -8.35
N THR A 36 -7.65 -4.32 -9.39
CA THR A 36 -6.44 -4.24 -10.23
C THR A 36 -5.53 -3.16 -9.69
N ILE A 37 -4.21 -3.37 -9.77
CA ILE A 37 -3.20 -2.43 -9.24
C ILE A 37 -2.33 -1.97 -10.40
N TYR A 38 -2.29 -0.67 -10.67
CA TYR A 38 -1.66 -0.11 -11.87
C TYR A 38 -1.04 1.26 -11.63
N SER A 39 -0.08 1.66 -12.46
CA SER A 39 0.60 2.94 -12.39
C SER A 39 0.06 3.93 -13.42
N GLU A 40 0.46 5.20 -13.30
CA GLU A 40 0.01 6.27 -14.19
C GLU A 40 0.37 6.07 -15.65
N ASP A 41 1.45 5.32 -15.93
CA ASP A 41 1.90 4.94 -17.27
C ASP A 41 1.16 3.70 -17.81
N LEU A 42 0.09 3.25 -17.15
CA LEU A 42 -0.70 2.07 -17.50
C LEU A 42 0.08 0.75 -17.45
N SER A 43 1.16 0.69 -16.67
CA SER A 43 1.73 -0.59 -16.24
C SER A 43 0.90 -1.16 -15.09
N PHE A 44 0.67 -2.46 -15.05
CA PHE A 44 -0.16 -3.10 -14.02
C PHE A 44 0.52 -4.32 -13.41
N LEU A 45 0.23 -4.58 -12.14
CA LEU A 45 0.70 -5.75 -11.43
C LEU A 45 -0.04 -7.00 -11.91
N ASP A 46 0.74 -8.04 -12.17
CA ASP A 46 0.25 -9.36 -12.49
C ASP A 46 1.08 -10.41 -11.73
N SER A 47 0.49 -11.59 -11.53
CA SER A 47 1.14 -12.75 -10.94
C SER A 47 1.31 -13.86 -11.97
N THR A 48 2.53 -14.01 -12.49
CA THR A 48 2.91 -15.11 -13.37
C THR A 48 3.86 -16.07 -12.63
N ASN A 49 3.49 -17.35 -12.49
CA ASN A 49 4.28 -18.37 -11.79
C ASN A 49 4.70 -17.96 -10.36
N SER A 50 3.74 -17.45 -9.58
CA SER A 50 3.93 -16.90 -8.24
C SER A 50 4.85 -15.67 -8.14
N LYS A 51 5.31 -15.11 -9.24
CA LYS A 51 6.13 -13.89 -9.24
C LYS A 51 5.27 -12.70 -9.59
N ILE A 52 5.45 -11.61 -8.86
CA ILE A 52 4.91 -10.31 -9.27
C ILE A 52 5.70 -9.85 -10.50
N THR A 53 4.97 -9.55 -11.56
CA THR A 53 5.47 -8.96 -12.79
C THR A 53 4.65 -7.73 -13.13
N THR A 54 5.16 -6.91 -14.05
CA THR A 54 4.43 -5.76 -14.60
C THR A 54 4.21 -5.96 -16.08
N GLN A 55 2.97 -5.80 -16.51
CA GLN A 55 2.62 -5.73 -17.92
C GLN A 55 2.11 -4.32 -18.25
N SER A 56 1.95 -3.99 -19.52
CA SER A 56 1.45 -2.69 -19.97
C SER A 56 0.11 -2.83 -20.69
N ALA A 57 -0.76 -1.82 -20.56
CA ALA A 57 -2.02 -1.71 -21.27
C ALA A 57 -2.11 -0.39 -22.06
N GLU A 58 -3.05 -0.32 -23.00
CA GLU A 58 -3.34 0.93 -23.74
C GLU A 58 -4.33 1.83 -22.98
N SER A 59 -5.14 1.25 -22.08
CA SER A 59 -6.13 1.97 -21.28
C SER A 59 -6.43 1.27 -19.95
N VAL A 60 -6.98 2.02 -18.98
CA VAL A 60 -7.49 1.45 -17.72
C VAL A 60 -8.64 0.47 -17.97
N SER A 61 -9.45 0.70 -19.01
CA SER A 61 -10.51 -0.25 -19.39
C SER A 61 -9.95 -1.60 -19.83
N ASP A 62 -8.79 -1.65 -20.47
CA ASP A 62 -8.19 -2.94 -20.87
C ASP A 62 -7.73 -3.74 -19.63
N ILE A 63 -7.22 -3.04 -18.61
CA ILE A 63 -6.82 -3.64 -17.34
C ILE A 63 -8.05 -4.21 -16.61
N THR A 64 -9.08 -3.38 -16.45
CA THR A 64 -10.28 -3.72 -15.66
C THR A 64 -11.25 -4.66 -16.40
N SER A 65 -11.18 -4.74 -17.73
CA SER A 65 -11.98 -5.67 -18.54
C SER A 65 -11.36 -7.07 -18.67
N ASN A 66 -10.09 -7.26 -18.29
CA ASN A 66 -9.44 -8.57 -18.27
C ASN A 66 -9.89 -9.45 -17.07
N LYS A 67 -11.21 -9.57 -16.91
CA LYS A 67 -11.90 -10.27 -15.82
C LYS A 67 -11.69 -11.78 -15.83
N GLY A 68 -10.98 -12.33 -16.82
CA GLY A 68 -10.63 -13.76 -16.95
C GLY A 68 -9.26 -14.11 -16.36
N ASP A 69 -8.40 -13.12 -16.15
CA ASP A 69 -7.05 -13.33 -15.64
C ASP A 69 -7.01 -13.21 -14.11
N LYS A 70 -6.65 -14.29 -13.42
CA LYS A 70 -6.56 -14.34 -11.95
C LYS A 70 -5.28 -13.69 -11.41
N GLY A 71 -4.24 -13.56 -12.23
CA GLY A 71 -2.98 -12.96 -11.81
C GLY A 71 -3.11 -11.45 -11.56
N LEU A 72 -4.09 -10.83 -12.22
CA LEU A 72 -4.43 -9.41 -12.12
C LEU A 72 -5.30 -9.01 -10.93
N ARG A 73 -5.83 -9.99 -10.18
CA ARG A 73 -6.90 -9.73 -9.19
C ARG A 73 -6.33 -9.81 -7.79
N PHE A 74 -6.32 -8.67 -7.12
CA PHE A 74 -5.78 -8.53 -5.77
C PHE A 74 -6.89 -8.25 -4.76
N ARG A 75 -6.72 -8.73 -3.52
CA ARG A 75 -7.62 -8.42 -2.40
C ARG A 75 -6.84 -7.96 -1.20
N PHE A 76 -7.50 -7.16 -0.37
CA PHE A 76 -7.00 -6.66 0.90
C PHE A 76 -7.84 -7.27 2.03
N PRO A 77 -7.56 -8.52 2.46
CA PRO A 77 -8.43 -9.26 3.37
C PRO A 77 -8.64 -8.55 4.71
N ASP A 78 -7.63 -7.81 5.16
CA ASP A 78 -7.63 -7.09 6.44
C ASP A 78 -7.93 -5.57 6.27
N GLY A 79 -8.20 -5.12 5.04
CA GLY A 79 -8.26 -3.70 4.69
C GLY A 79 -6.89 -3.08 4.42
N ILE A 80 -6.84 -1.74 4.36
CA ILE A 80 -5.61 -0.94 4.22
C ILE A 80 -5.53 0.06 5.40
N PRO A 81 -4.41 0.11 6.14
CA PRO A 81 -3.19 -0.69 5.96
C PRO A 81 -3.40 -2.18 6.27
N GLY A 82 -2.64 -3.05 5.62
CA GLY A 82 -2.82 -4.49 5.78
C GLY A 82 -2.10 -5.34 4.73
N LYS A 83 -2.44 -6.63 4.68
CA LYS A 83 -1.85 -7.57 3.71
C LYS A 83 -2.57 -7.47 2.37
N VAL A 84 -1.92 -7.98 1.33
CA VAL A 84 -2.51 -8.17 0.00
C VAL A 84 -2.31 -9.60 -0.48
N ILE A 85 -3.31 -10.13 -1.15
CA ILE A 85 -3.32 -11.46 -1.77
C ILE A 85 -3.65 -11.34 -3.25
N CYS A 86 -3.15 -12.27 -4.06
CA CYS A 86 -3.51 -12.42 -5.47
C CYS A 86 -4.43 -13.63 -5.64
N GLU A 87 -5.47 -13.53 -6.47
CA GLU A 87 -6.41 -14.63 -6.71
C GLU A 87 -5.73 -15.87 -7.30
N ALA A 88 -4.72 -15.70 -8.14
CA ALA A 88 -3.97 -16.83 -8.70
C ALA A 88 -3.31 -17.71 -7.61
N HIS A 89 -3.09 -17.16 -6.41
CA HIS A 89 -2.43 -17.82 -5.27
C HIS A 89 -3.22 -17.64 -3.97
N MET A 90 -4.52 -17.95 -3.99
CA MET A 90 -5.35 -17.90 -2.78
C MET A 90 -4.74 -18.70 -1.62
N GLY A 91 -4.75 -18.11 -0.43
CA GLY A 91 -4.15 -18.68 0.78
C GLY A 91 -2.69 -18.31 1.00
N HIS A 92 -2.08 -17.55 0.07
CA HIS A 92 -0.77 -16.93 0.24
C HIS A 92 -0.84 -15.42 0.08
N TYR A 93 0.22 -14.75 0.48
CA TYR A 93 0.33 -13.30 0.50
C TYR A 93 1.40 -12.80 -0.45
N VAL A 94 1.27 -11.53 -0.84
CA VAL A 94 2.37 -10.84 -1.50
C VAL A 94 3.50 -10.61 -0.50
N GLY A 95 4.73 -10.80 -0.95
CA GLY A 95 5.91 -10.49 -0.15
C GLY A 95 7.18 -10.51 -0.98
N TYR A 96 8.31 -10.24 -0.32
CA TYR A 96 9.62 -10.25 -0.94
C TYR A 96 10.45 -11.44 -0.46
N ASP A 97 10.85 -12.29 -1.39
CA ASP A 97 11.73 -13.41 -1.11
C ASP A 97 13.19 -12.98 -1.33
N SER A 98 13.88 -12.63 -0.25
CA SER A 98 15.27 -12.17 -0.29
C SER A 98 16.24 -13.20 -0.87
N ASP A 99 15.94 -14.49 -0.70
CA ASP A 99 16.79 -15.58 -1.18
C ASP A 99 16.73 -15.70 -2.71
N LYS A 100 15.59 -15.33 -3.29
CA LYS A 100 15.35 -15.34 -4.74
C LYS A 100 15.52 -13.95 -5.38
N GLY A 101 15.53 -12.89 -4.59
CA GLY A 101 15.62 -11.51 -5.05
C GLY A 101 14.38 -11.03 -5.81
N THR A 102 13.18 -11.52 -5.47
CA THR A 102 11.95 -11.20 -6.23
C THR A 102 10.76 -10.97 -5.32
N TRP A 103 9.84 -10.11 -5.78
CA TRP A 103 8.48 -10.03 -5.26
C TRP A 103 7.67 -11.25 -5.72
N ARG A 104 6.85 -11.77 -4.81
CA ARG A 104 6.12 -13.03 -5.00
C ARG A 104 4.72 -12.95 -4.41
N THR A 105 3.86 -13.85 -4.83
CA THR A 105 2.46 -14.01 -4.38
C THR A 105 2.21 -15.30 -3.61
N ASP A 106 3.25 -16.10 -3.36
CA ASP A 106 3.21 -17.40 -2.67
C ASP A 106 3.89 -17.37 -1.29
N ILE A 107 3.92 -16.22 -0.62
CA ILE A 107 4.53 -16.10 0.72
C ILE A 107 3.54 -16.60 1.78
N SER A 108 3.99 -17.50 2.65
CA SER A 108 3.19 -18.02 3.76
C SER A 108 3.04 -16.97 4.87
N GLU A 109 1.92 -17.01 5.60
CA GLU A 109 1.74 -16.18 6.79
C GLU A 109 2.81 -16.41 7.86
N SER A 110 3.35 -17.62 7.93
CA SER A 110 4.44 -17.98 8.85
C SER A 110 5.76 -17.25 8.53
N ASP A 111 5.91 -16.73 7.31
CA ASP A 111 7.11 -16.05 6.82
C ASP A 111 7.02 -14.54 7.05
N SER A 112 6.68 -14.13 8.27
CA SER A 112 6.31 -12.74 8.58
C SER A 112 7.34 -11.68 8.17
N GLY A 113 8.64 -12.01 8.20
CA GLY A 113 9.71 -11.11 7.74
C GLY A 113 9.77 -10.88 6.23
N LYS A 114 9.04 -11.68 5.44
CA LYS A 114 8.93 -11.57 3.98
C LYS A 114 7.61 -10.93 3.54
N LEU A 115 6.60 -10.85 4.40
CA LEU A 115 5.27 -10.35 4.06
C LEU A 115 5.30 -8.86 3.71
N ALA A 116 4.66 -8.51 2.60
CA ALA A 116 4.44 -7.12 2.24
C ALA A 116 3.25 -6.55 3.01
N GLU A 117 3.37 -5.29 3.40
CA GLU A 117 2.29 -4.47 3.91
C GLU A 117 1.90 -3.44 2.84
N VAL A 118 0.60 -3.24 2.70
CA VAL A 118 0.01 -2.19 1.90
C VAL A 118 -0.21 -0.99 2.81
N SER A 119 0.28 0.16 2.38
CA SER A 119 -0.05 1.44 3.03
C SER A 119 -0.57 2.43 2.01
N TYR A 120 -1.29 3.41 2.51
CA TYR A 120 -2.00 4.39 1.71
C TYR A 120 -1.33 5.76 1.80
N PHE A 121 -1.36 6.51 0.71
CA PHE A 121 -1.08 7.94 0.72
C PHE A 121 -1.95 8.67 -0.30
N THR A 122 -2.28 9.91 0.03
CA THR A 122 -2.99 10.82 -0.88
C THR A 122 -1.98 11.80 -1.45
N ASP A 123 -2.01 11.96 -2.77
CA ASP A 123 -1.38 13.14 -3.37
C ASP A 123 -2.29 14.35 -3.08
N ARG A 124 -1.74 15.34 -2.37
CA ARG A 124 -2.50 16.50 -1.86
C ARG A 124 -3.09 17.36 -2.98
N ASP A 125 -2.56 17.25 -4.20
CA ASP A 125 -2.94 18.12 -5.31
C ASP A 125 -4.02 17.52 -6.23
N ALA A 126 -4.31 16.21 -6.12
CA ALA A 126 -5.10 15.50 -7.13
C ALA A 126 -6.36 14.78 -6.61
N ASP A 127 -6.61 14.76 -5.29
CA ASP A 127 -7.60 13.87 -4.64
C ASP A 127 -7.46 12.40 -5.06
N LYS A 128 -6.29 12.04 -5.63
CA LYS A 128 -5.98 10.71 -6.11
C LYS A 128 -5.42 9.87 -4.96
N LYS A 129 -5.87 8.63 -4.98
CA LYS A 129 -5.67 7.63 -3.95
C LYS A 129 -4.59 6.66 -4.42
N TYR A 130 -3.47 6.60 -3.71
CA TYR A 130 -2.38 5.70 -4.05
C TYR A 130 -2.09 4.72 -2.92
N ILE A 131 -1.65 3.54 -3.29
CA ILE A 131 -1.06 2.56 -2.38
C ILE A 131 0.42 2.41 -2.67
N GLN A 132 1.13 1.95 -1.66
CA GLN A 132 2.46 1.37 -1.80
C GLN A 132 2.45 -0.01 -1.15
N ILE A 133 3.15 -0.96 -1.77
CA ILE A 133 3.26 -2.34 -1.32
C ILE A 133 4.73 -2.58 -1.00
N GLY A 134 5.04 -2.89 0.26
CA GLY A 134 6.43 -2.94 0.70
C GLY A 134 6.71 -3.77 1.93
N VAL A 135 7.98 -4.09 2.14
CA VAL A 135 8.49 -4.79 3.33
C VAL A 135 9.87 -4.23 3.70
N GLY A 136 10.09 -4.00 5.00
CA GLY A 136 11.38 -3.57 5.53
C GLY A 136 11.94 -2.27 4.91
N GLY A 137 11.07 -1.33 4.54
CA GLY A 137 11.46 -0.06 3.91
C GLY A 137 11.74 -0.13 2.41
N TYR A 138 11.38 -1.23 1.75
CA TYR A 138 11.47 -1.38 0.29
C TYR A 138 10.09 -1.64 -0.32
N TYR A 139 9.90 -1.23 -1.56
CA TYR A 139 8.61 -1.25 -2.26
C TYR A 139 8.71 -1.94 -3.62
N ILE A 140 7.55 -2.38 -4.12
CA ILE A 140 7.38 -2.84 -5.51
C ILE A 140 7.40 -1.60 -6.42
N SER A 141 8.43 -1.43 -7.25
CA SER A 141 8.45 -0.38 -8.28
C SER A 141 7.58 -0.73 -9.48
N THR A 142 7.29 0.25 -10.35
CA THR A 142 6.45 0.11 -11.55
C THR A 142 6.94 -0.90 -12.59
N ASN A 143 8.14 -1.45 -12.42
CA ASN A 143 8.71 -2.55 -13.20
C ASN A 143 8.90 -3.86 -12.37
N ALA A 144 8.13 -4.01 -11.29
CA ALA A 144 8.17 -5.12 -10.33
C ALA A 144 9.55 -5.36 -9.67
N GLN A 145 10.43 -4.36 -9.65
CA GLN A 145 11.71 -4.46 -8.96
C GLN A 145 11.59 -4.02 -7.51
N ARG A 146 12.60 -4.36 -6.71
CA ARG A 146 12.75 -3.83 -5.36
C ARG A 146 13.37 -2.44 -5.41
N THR A 147 12.73 -1.47 -4.78
CA THR A 147 13.23 -0.09 -4.67
C THR A 147 13.15 0.41 -3.23
N SER A 148 14.04 1.31 -2.83
CA SER A 148 13.96 2.03 -1.55
C SER A 148 13.07 3.28 -1.62
N HIS A 149 12.61 3.65 -2.82
CA HIS A 149 11.73 4.78 -3.04
C HIS A 149 10.30 4.29 -3.11
N ALA A 150 9.39 5.00 -2.46
CA ALA A 150 7.97 4.72 -2.60
C ALA A 150 7.56 4.80 -4.08
N ALA A 151 6.78 3.82 -4.52
CA ALA A 151 6.25 3.77 -5.88
C ALA A 151 4.72 3.89 -5.79
N PRO A 152 4.12 4.97 -6.33
CA PRO A 152 2.68 5.14 -6.32
C PRO A 152 2.02 4.10 -7.22
N TRP A 153 1.09 3.35 -6.65
CA TRP A 153 0.16 2.50 -7.38
C TRP A 153 -1.25 3.01 -7.20
N GLN A 154 -1.97 3.17 -8.31
CA GLN A 154 -3.43 3.29 -8.31
C GLN A 154 -4.03 1.89 -8.18
N PHE A 155 -5.31 1.85 -7.78
CA PHE A 155 -6.04 0.62 -7.66
C PHE A 155 -7.53 0.88 -7.87
N ASP A 156 -8.16 0.04 -8.68
CA ASP A 156 -9.59 0.13 -9.00
C ASP A 156 -10.27 -1.20 -8.69
N GLU A 157 -11.47 -1.11 -8.12
CA GLU A 157 -12.33 -2.27 -7.93
C GLU A 157 -12.70 -2.88 -9.29
N ILE A 158 -12.65 -4.20 -9.39
CA ILE A 158 -13.11 -4.94 -10.56
C ILE A 158 -14.31 -5.81 -10.19
N GLU A 159 -15.30 -5.80 -11.06
CA GLU A 159 -16.45 -6.69 -10.96
C GLU A 159 -16.06 -8.10 -11.39
N MET A 160 -16.30 -9.08 -10.52
CA MET A 160 -16.19 -10.49 -10.85
C MET A 160 -17.43 -10.93 -11.63
N VAL A 161 -17.23 -11.68 -12.72
CA VAL A 161 -18.31 -12.30 -13.52
C VAL A 161 -18.50 -13.75 -13.11
#